data_AF-A0A3P6C9U1-F1
#
_entry.id   AF-A0A3P6C9U1-F1
#
_cell.length_a   1.000
_cell.length_b   1.000
_cell.length_c   1.000
_cell.angle_alpha   90.00
_cell.angle_beta   90.00
_cell.angle_gamma   90.00
#
_symmetry.space_group_name_H-M   'P 1'
#
loop_
_entity.id
_entity.type
_entity.pdbx_description
1 polymer ?
#
loop_
_entity_poly.entity_id
_entity_poly.type
_entity_poly.pdbx_seq_one_letter_code
_entity_poly.pdbx_strand_id
1 'polypeptide(L)'
;MVMRWSGRDDVSELVSIGEAVTAVRVRVECGLLSEAFTYQRTLCLKVKEHKLKNGAEKHVSDDPDRWSWKEWMKILVNEFCCLSIRRNVVDRIIELPWNPDEEKYLHRCLLDSATDDPSSAVGSLLVVFYLQRYRYIQAYQVDFRLQKIEEAVVSENQIGEEAMIRMLSQSRWRKELVDKTIDILPAIQQQHVRSGPYSEMKDTSESASEAEKNSDLADAQQPEMISSSVPYSINSIFLQRAKDAGAREPAAG
;
A
#
# COMPACT_ATOMS: atom_id res chain seq x y z
N MET A 1 -8.74 -29.90 17.45
CA MET A 1 -8.61 -30.40 16.06
C MET A 1 -7.77 -29.37 15.31
N VAL A 2 -6.46 -29.61 15.17
CA VAL A 2 -5.53 -28.69 14.49
C VAL A 2 -5.46 -29.15 13.04
N MET A 3 -5.97 -28.34 12.10
CA MET A 3 -5.79 -28.62 10.67
C MET A 3 -4.32 -28.41 10.32
N ARG A 4 -3.51 -29.46 10.48
CA ARG A 4 -2.20 -29.55 9.86
C ARG A 4 -2.40 -29.63 8.35
N TRP A 5 -2.24 -28.52 7.66
CA TRP A 5 -1.88 -28.52 6.24
C TRP A 5 -0.40 -28.88 6.15
N SER A 6 -0.09 -30.18 6.20
CA SER A 6 1.22 -30.70 5.84
C SER A 6 1.00 -31.93 4.99
N GLY A 7 1.52 -31.91 3.76
CA GLY A 7 1.49 -33.09 2.90
C GLY A 7 1.57 -32.86 1.39
N ARG A 8 2.31 -31.85 0.91
CA ARG A 8 2.93 -31.93 -0.43
C ARG A 8 4.10 -30.95 -0.54
N ASP A 9 5.15 -31.21 0.23
CA ASP A 9 6.50 -30.82 -0.16
C ASP A 9 7.00 -31.89 -1.14
N ASP A 10 6.57 -31.81 -2.41
CA ASP A 10 7.43 -32.14 -3.55
C ASP A 10 6.77 -31.73 -4.88
N VAL A 11 7.58 -31.12 -5.74
CA VAL A 11 7.38 -30.92 -7.20
C VAL A 11 6.27 -29.96 -7.69
N SER A 12 6.71 -28.73 -7.99
CA SER A 12 6.34 -27.90 -9.17
C SER A 12 4.89 -27.54 -9.51
N GLU A 13 3.85 -28.04 -8.84
CA GLU A 13 2.48 -27.75 -9.24
C GLU A 13 1.98 -26.42 -8.67
N LEU A 14 1.88 -25.41 -9.52
CA LEU A 14 1.18 -24.18 -9.19
C LEU A 14 -0.32 -24.49 -9.06
N VAL A 15 -0.87 -24.19 -7.88
CA VAL A 15 -2.31 -24.24 -7.61
C VAL A 15 -3.05 -23.29 -8.57
N SER A 16 -4.28 -23.61 -8.96
CA SER A 16 -5.09 -22.70 -9.80
C SER A 16 -5.48 -21.42 -9.05
N ILE A 17 -5.76 -20.33 -9.77
CA ILE A 17 -6.16 -19.05 -9.12
C ILE A 17 -7.45 -19.19 -8.31
N GLY A 18 -8.40 -20.01 -8.77
CA GLY A 18 -9.67 -20.25 -8.08
C GLY A 18 -9.47 -20.99 -6.75
N GLU A 19 -8.60 -22.00 -6.72
CA GLU A 19 -8.24 -22.70 -5.48
C GLU A 19 -7.48 -21.78 -4.53
N ALA A 20 -6.60 -20.92 -5.04
CA ALA A 20 -5.86 -19.94 -4.24
C ALA A 20 -6.80 -18.92 -3.58
N VAL A 21 -7.76 -18.39 -4.33
CA VAL A 21 -8.79 -17.48 -3.80
C VAL A 21 -9.63 -18.19 -2.74
N THR A 22 -10.04 -19.44 -2.99
CA THR A 22 -10.79 -20.25 -2.02
C THR A 22 -9.99 -20.48 -0.74
N ALA A 23 -8.69 -20.78 -0.87
CA ALA A 23 -7.78 -20.96 0.24
C ALA A 23 -7.59 -19.69 1.08
N VAL A 24 -7.57 -18.50 0.46
CA VAL A 24 -7.57 -17.21 1.16
C VAL A 24 -8.91 -16.99 1.87
N ARG A 25 -10.03 -17.22 1.18
CA ARG A 25 -11.38 -17.06 1.72
C ARG A 25 -11.58 -17.86 2.99
N VAL A 26 -11.30 -19.17 2.95
CA VAL A 26 -11.46 -20.06 4.11
C VAL A 26 -10.63 -19.57 5.30
N ARG A 27 -9.38 -19.16 5.08
CA ARG A 27 -8.51 -18.69 6.18
C ARG A 27 -9.01 -17.39 6.80
N VAL A 28 -9.46 -16.42 5.98
CA VAL A 28 -10.05 -15.17 6.48
C VAL A 28 -11.33 -15.45 7.26
N GLU A 29 -12.19 -16.31 6.73
CA GLU A 29 -13.46 -16.72 7.36
C GLU A 29 -13.25 -17.45 8.69
N CYS A 30 -12.15 -18.21 8.83
CA CYS A 30 -11.73 -18.83 10.09
C CYS A 30 -10.96 -17.89 11.03
N GLY A 31 -10.81 -16.60 10.71
CA GLY A 31 -10.08 -15.63 11.54
C GLY A 31 -8.56 -15.76 11.50
N LEU A 32 -8.01 -16.55 10.58
CA LEU A 32 -6.57 -16.82 10.41
C LEU A 32 -5.92 -15.79 9.48
N LEU A 33 -6.02 -14.50 9.84
CA LEU A 33 -5.58 -13.38 8.98
C LEU A 33 -4.09 -13.43 8.65
N SER A 34 -3.24 -13.72 9.63
CA SER A 34 -1.79 -13.84 9.41
C SER A 34 -1.45 -15.00 8.48
N GLU A 35 -2.14 -16.14 8.61
CA GLU A 35 -1.92 -17.28 7.71
C GLU A 35 -2.39 -17.00 6.29
N ALA A 36 -3.55 -16.34 6.13
CA ALA A 36 -4.05 -15.93 4.82
C ALA A 36 -3.07 -14.97 4.12
N PHE A 37 -2.53 -14.00 4.87
CA PHE A 37 -1.54 -13.04 4.39
C PHE A 37 -0.23 -13.73 3.97
N THR A 38 0.32 -14.60 4.83
CA THR A 38 1.54 -15.35 4.49
C THR A 38 1.33 -16.29 3.31
N TYR A 39 0.15 -16.93 3.21
CA TYR A 39 -0.21 -17.79 2.09
C TYR A 39 -0.22 -17.01 0.76
N GLN A 40 -0.92 -15.87 0.71
CA GLN A 40 -0.97 -15.00 -0.47
C GLN A 40 0.43 -14.59 -0.91
N ARG A 41 1.28 -14.12 0.01
CA ARG A 41 2.67 -13.73 -0.31
C ARG A 41 3.52 -14.87 -0.84
N THR A 42 3.46 -16.02 -0.16
CA THR A 42 4.22 -17.21 -0.57
C THR A 42 3.83 -17.65 -1.98
N LEU A 43 2.55 -17.60 -2.29
CA LEU A 43 2.05 -17.98 -3.61
C LEU A 43 2.46 -16.97 -4.69
N CYS A 44 2.34 -15.67 -4.43
CA CYS A 44 2.81 -14.63 -5.35
C CYS A 44 4.31 -14.76 -5.64
N LEU A 45 5.13 -15.09 -4.63
CA LEU A 45 6.56 -15.35 -4.80
C LEU A 45 6.83 -16.59 -5.65
N LYS A 46 6.12 -17.70 -5.40
CA LYS A 46 6.23 -18.93 -6.22
C LYS A 46 5.84 -18.69 -7.69
N VAL A 47 4.76 -17.95 -7.95
CA VAL A 47 4.34 -17.58 -9.31
C VAL A 47 5.40 -16.70 -9.99
N LYS A 48 5.97 -15.74 -9.25
CA LYS A 48 7.05 -14.88 -9.75
C LYS A 48 8.30 -15.69 -10.10
N GLU A 49 8.70 -16.61 -9.24
CA GLU A 49 9.87 -17.49 -9.44
C GLU A 49 9.65 -18.44 -10.62
N HIS A 50 8.48 -19.06 -10.73
CA HIS A 50 8.13 -19.92 -11.86
C HIS A 50 8.14 -19.17 -13.21
N LYS A 51 7.72 -17.90 -13.23
CA LYS A 51 7.86 -17.06 -14.43
C LYS A 51 9.31 -16.81 -14.81
N LEU A 52 10.21 -16.64 -13.83
CA LEU A 52 11.64 -16.43 -14.08
C LEU A 52 12.33 -17.70 -14.59
N LYS A 53 12.03 -18.86 -13.99
CA LYS A 53 12.58 -20.15 -14.39
C LYS A 53 12.10 -20.55 -15.80
N ASN A 54 10.80 -20.49 -16.06
CA ASN A 54 10.24 -20.86 -17.36
C ASN A 54 10.46 -19.78 -18.44
N GLY A 55 10.84 -18.56 -18.05
CA GLY A 55 11.26 -17.52 -18.98
C GLY A 55 12.66 -17.75 -19.54
N ALA A 56 13.51 -18.49 -18.82
CA ALA A 56 14.84 -18.90 -19.28
C ALA A 56 14.80 -20.13 -20.20
N GLU A 57 13.80 -21.01 -20.02
CA GLU A 57 13.56 -22.19 -20.85
C GLU A 57 12.44 -21.91 -21.86
N LYS A 58 12.78 -21.20 -22.93
CA LYS A 58 11.80 -20.83 -23.96
C LYS A 58 11.40 -22.06 -24.78
N HIS A 59 10.19 -22.59 -24.58
CA HIS A 59 9.46 -23.32 -25.62
C HIS A 59 7.93 -23.28 -25.41
N VAL A 60 7.25 -22.66 -26.38
CA VAL A 60 5.93 -22.97 -26.94
C VAL A 60 4.90 -23.58 -25.99
N SER A 61 4.18 -22.73 -25.28
CA SER A 61 2.77 -22.96 -24.96
C SER A 61 2.12 -21.59 -24.79
N ASP A 62 1.35 -21.18 -25.80
CA ASP A 62 0.36 -20.11 -25.69
C ASP A 62 -0.78 -20.68 -24.86
N ASP A 63 -0.62 -20.67 -23.53
CA ASP A 63 -1.74 -20.86 -22.63
C ASP A 63 -2.40 -19.50 -22.39
N PRO A 64 -3.64 -19.27 -22.87
CA PRO A 64 -4.34 -17.99 -22.70
C PRO A 64 -4.59 -17.64 -21.23
N ASP A 65 -4.42 -18.59 -20.30
CA ASP A 65 -4.56 -18.40 -18.86
C ASP A 65 -3.24 -18.08 -18.13
N ARG A 66 -2.22 -17.52 -18.80
CA ARG A 66 -0.95 -17.18 -18.13
C ARG A 66 -0.99 -15.84 -17.38
N TRP A 67 -1.87 -15.72 -16.39
CA TRP A 67 -1.99 -14.59 -15.47
C TRP A 67 -0.63 -14.05 -15.00
N SER A 68 -0.43 -12.72 -15.03
CA SER A 68 0.79 -12.09 -14.53
C SER A 68 0.92 -12.22 -13.01
N TRP A 69 2.15 -12.26 -12.47
CA TRP A 69 2.32 -12.35 -11.01
C TRP A 69 1.69 -11.12 -10.32
N LYS A 70 1.68 -9.98 -11.02
CA LYS A 70 1.00 -8.75 -10.61
C LYS A 70 -0.52 -8.94 -10.56
N GLU A 71 -1.13 -9.60 -11.55
CA GLU A 71 -2.56 -9.90 -11.53
C GLU A 71 -2.94 -10.89 -10.42
N TRP A 72 -2.13 -11.92 -10.20
CA TRP A 72 -2.30 -12.83 -9.05
C TRP A 72 -2.31 -12.06 -7.73
N MET A 73 -1.33 -11.19 -7.54
CA MET A 73 -1.25 -10.33 -6.35
C MET A 73 -2.46 -9.40 -6.25
N LYS A 74 -2.85 -8.75 -7.35
CA LYS A 74 -4.05 -7.91 -7.41
C LYS A 74 -5.28 -8.67 -6.92
N ILE A 75 -5.55 -9.86 -7.46
CA ILE A 75 -6.73 -10.66 -7.10
C ILE A 75 -6.68 -11.08 -5.64
N LEU A 76 -5.57 -11.70 -5.21
CA LEU A 76 -5.48 -12.29 -3.87
C LEU A 76 -5.51 -11.22 -2.78
N VAL A 77 -4.80 -10.10 -2.97
CA VAL A 77 -4.82 -8.99 -2.02
C VAL A 77 -6.20 -8.32 -2.00
N ASN A 78 -6.82 -8.11 -3.17
CA ASN A 78 -8.15 -7.50 -3.23
C ASN A 78 -9.20 -8.38 -2.54
N GLU A 79 -9.19 -9.69 -2.78
CA GLU A 79 -10.07 -10.63 -2.08
C GLU A 79 -9.82 -10.62 -0.57
N PHE A 80 -8.56 -10.72 -0.14
CA PHE A 80 -8.20 -10.66 1.27
C PHE A 80 -8.72 -9.38 1.94
N CYS A 81 -8.49 -8.21 1.33
CA CYS A 81 -8.93 -6.92 1.85
C CYS A 81 -10.46 -6.81 1.89
N CYS A 82 -11.15 -7.11 0.79
CA CYS A 82 -12.62 -7.01 0.72
C CYS A 82 -13.32 -7.94 1.72
N LEU A 83 -12.83 -9.17 1.90
CA LEU A 83 -13.36 -10.08 2.92
C LEU A 83 -13.12 -9.55 4.33
N SER A 84 -11.94 -9.02 4.59
CA SER A 84 -11.57 -8.48 5.90
C SER A 84 -12.39 -7.24 6.27
N ILE A 85 -12.67 -6.37 5.30
CA ILE A 85 -13.57 -5.22 5.47
C ILE A 85 -14.99 -5.70 5.80
N ARG A 86 -15.53 -6.63 5.00
CA ARG A 86 -16.87 -7.19 5.23
C ARG A 86 -17.02 -7.87 6.60
N ARG A 87 -15.94 -8.47 7.10
CA ARG A 87 -15.88 -9.12 8.42
C ARG A 87 -15.55 -8.16 9.56
N ASN A 88 -15.37 -6.86 9.28
CA ASN A 88 -15.03 -5.83 10.25
C ASN A 88 -13.78 -6.15 11.08
N VAL A 89 -12.72 -6.63 10.42
CA VAL A 89 -11.41 -6.92 11.04
C VAL A 89 -10.31 -6.03 10.46
N VAL A 90 -10.68 -4.82 10.03
CA VAL A 90 -9.78 -3.86 9.37
C VAL A 90 -8.69 -3.37 10.32
N ASP A 91 -8.99 -3.24 11.61
CA ASP A 91 -8.04 -2.93 12.67
C ASP A 91 -6.82 -3.87 12.66
N ARG A 92 -7.03 -5.16 12.40
CA ARG A 92 -5.95 -6.16 12.35
C ARG A 92 -5.21 -6.18 11.02
N ILE A 93 -5.90 -5.95 9.90
CA ILE A 93 -5.24 -6.01 8.59
C ILE A 93 -4.32 -4.82 8.37
N ILE A 94 -4.63 -3.63 8.91
CA ILE A 94 -3.77 -2.44 8.76
C ILE A 94 -2.44 -2.60 9.51
N GLU A 95 -2.36 -3.48 10.49
CA GLU A 95 -1.14 -3.80 11.24
C GLU A 95 -0.20 -4.77 10.49
N LEU A 96 -0.70 -5.44 9.44
CA LEU A 96 0.11 -6.39 8.67
C LEU A 96 1.27 -5.69 7.94
N PRO A 97 2.39 -6.38 7.70
CA PRO A 97 3.60 -5.78 7.13
C PRO A 97 3.50 -5.66 5.60
N TRP A 98 2.59 -4.83 5.11
CA TRP A 98 2.36 -4.54 3.68
C TRP A 98 3.60 -3.97 2.99
N ASN A 99 3.85 -4.41 1.75
CA ASN A 99 4.84 -3.80 0.88
C ASN A 99 4.17 -2.78 -0.07
N PRO A 100 4.91 -1.86 -0.71
CA PRO A 100 4.32 -0.85 -1.59
C PRO A 100 3.50 -1.42 -2.77
N ASP A 101 3.88 -2.60 -3.28
CA ASP A 101 3.19 -3.24 -4.40
C ASP A 101 1.80 -3.78 -3.99
N GLU A 102 1.66 -4.24 -2.76
CA GLU A 102 0.40 -4.74 -2.19
C GLU A 102 -0.43 -3.61 -1.57
N GLU A 103 0.24 -2.64 -0.94
CA GLU A 103 -0.38 -1.54 -0.21
C GLU A 103 -1.33 -0.72 -1.10
N LYS A 104 -1.00 -0.54 -2.37
CA LYS A 104 -1.89 0.18 -3.31
C LYS A 104 -3.27 -0.46 -3.43
N TYR A 105 -3.35 -1.79 -3.31
CA TYR A 105 -4.63 -2.51 -3.33
C TYR A 105 -5.35 -2.39 -1.99
N LEU A 106 -4.63 -2.44 -0.86
CA LEU A 106 -5.21 -2.16 0.46
C LEU A 106 -5.81 -0.74 0.51
N HIS A 107 -5.04 0.27 0.11
CA HIS A 107 -5.48 1.65 0.04
C HIS A 107 -6.78 1.77 -0.77
N ARG A 108 -6.78 1.20 -1.99
CA ARG A 108 -7.93 1.22 -2.87
C ARG A 108 -9.15 0.55 -2.22
N CYS A 109 -9.02 -0.67 -1.70
CA CYS A 109 -10.16 -1.37 -1.10
C CYS A 109 -10.78 -0.59 0.07
N LEU A 110 -9.94 0.00 0.94
CA LEU A 110 -10.41 0.78 2.08
C LEU A 110 -11.07 2.09 1.65
N LEU A 111 -10.50 2.77 0.65
CA LEU A 111 -11.04 4.02 0.14
C LEU A 111 -12.35 3.81 -0.64
N ASP A 112 -12.42 2.78 -1.49
CA ASP A 112 -13.64 2.39 -2.21
C ASP A 112 -14.75 2.07 -1.20
N SER A 113 -14.44 1.27 -0.17
CA SER A 113 -15.42 0.93 0.89
C SER A 113 -15.86 2.14 1.73
N ALA A 114 -14.97 3.09 1.98
CA ALA A 114 -15.29 4.33 2.68
C ALA A 114 -16.09 5.31 1.81
N THR A 115 -15.99 5.19 0.48
CA THR A 115 -16.80 5.95 -0.46
C THR A 115 -18.22 5.38 -0.52
N ASP A 116 -18.35 4.05 -0.49
CA ASP A 116 -19.63 3.35 -0.47
C ASP A 116 -20.41 3.56 0.86
N ASP A 117 -19.72 3.54 2.01
CA ASP A 117 -20.29 3.85 3.32
C ASP A 117 -19.40 4.83 4.11
N PRO A 118 -19.60 6.16 3.93
CA PRO A 118 -18.84 7.19 4.64
C PRO A 118 -19.06 7.20 6.16
N SER A 119 -20.14 6.58 6.65
CA SER A 119 -20.42 6.49 8.09
C SER A 119 -19.64 5.38 8.79
N SER A 120 -18.91 4.56 8.02
CA SER A 120 -18.10 3.46 8.49
C SER A 120 -16.74 3.94 9.02
N ALA A 121 -16.20 3.22 10.01
CA ALA A 121 -14.87 3.51 10.55
C ALA A 121 -13.73 3.21 9.57
N VAL A 122 -14.00 2.56 8.43
CA VAL A 122 -12.99 2.11 7.46
C VAL A 122 -12.13 3.26 6.93
N GLY A 123 -12.72 4.40 6.59
CA GLY A 123 -11.98 5.58 6.13
C GLY A 123 -11.05 6.13 7.22
N SER A 124 -11.53 6.17 8.47
CA SER A 124 -10.72 6.58 9.62
C SER A 124 -9.56 5.61 9.87
N LEU A 125 -9.78 4.30 9.70
CA LEU A 125 -8.73 3.28 9.82
C LEU A 125 -7.68 3.40 8.70
N LEU A 126 -8.07 3.80 7.48
CA LEU A 126 -7.11 4.08 6.40
C LEU A 126 -6.21 5.27 6.76
N VAL A 127 -6.73 6.32 7.40
CA VAL A 127 -5.90 7.42 7.91
C VAL A 127 -4.94 6.92 8.99
N VAL A 128 -5.45 6.14 9.95
CA VAL A 128 -4.60 5.53 11.00
C VAL A 128 -3.48 4.66 10.42
N PHE A 129 -3.76 3.89 9.37
CA PHE A 129 -2.77 3.08 8.67
C PHE A 129 -1.55 3.90 8.19
N TYR A 130 -1.78 5.11 7.67
CA TYR A 130 -0.71 6.02 7.25
C TYR A 130 0.00 6.68 8.44
N LEU A 131 -0.75 7.08 9.46
CA LEU A 131 -0.20 7.68 10.67
C LEU A 131 0.73 6.72 11.42
N GLN A 132 0.33 5.46 11.59
CA GLN A 132 1.15 4.40 12.22
C GLN A 132 2.46 4.14 11.49
N ARG A 133 2.53 4.48 10.19
CA ARG A 133 3.73 4.35 9.36
C ARG A 133 4.50 5.68 9.19
N TYR A 134 4.18 6.69 10.00
CA TYR A 134 4.79 8.02 9.99
C TYR A 134 4.64 8.76 8.65
N ARG A 135 3.63 8.41 7.85
CA ARG A 135 3.39 9.01 6.54
C ARG A 135 2.28 10.07 6.62
N TYR A 136 2.60 11.15 7.33
CA TYR A 136 1.66 12.21 7.70
C TYR A 136 1.04 12.94 6.51
N ILE A 137 1.82 13.16 5.44
CA ILE A 137 1.32 13.83 4.22
C ILE A 137 0.24 12.97 3.54
N GLN A 138 0.45 11.66 3.49
CA GLN A 138 -0.52 10.72 2.88
C GLN A 138 -1.78 10.61 3.74
N ALA A 139 -1.63 10.59 5.08
CA ALA A 139 -2.75 10.64 6.00
C ALA A 139 -3.62 11.90 5.77
N TYR A 140 -2.99 13.06 5.60
CA TYR A 140 -3.68 14.31 5.28
C TYR A 140 -4.39 14.26 3.92
N GLN A 141 -3.74 13.75 2.88
CA GLN A 141 -4.35 13.62 1.55
C GLN A 141 -5.60 12.73 1.58
N VAL A 142 -5.53 11.61 2.30
CA VAL A 142 -6.67 10.72 2.49
C VAL A 142 -7.78 11.41 3.27
N ASP A 143 -7.47 12.05 4.39
CA ASP A 143 -8.46 12.78 5.20
C ASP A 143 -9.17 13.87 4.39
N PHE A 144 -8.41 14.65 3.61
CA PHE A 144 -8.96 15.67 2.71
C PHE A 144 -9.90 15.06 1.66
N ARG A 145 -9.55 13.91 1.08
CA ARG A 145 -10.42 13.21 0.12
C ARG A 145 -11.69 12.68 0.79
N LEU A 146 -11.59 12.11 1.99
CA LEU A 146 -12.74 11.64 2.75
C LEU A 146 -13.67 12.78 3.14
N GLN A 147 -13.14 13.93 3.57
CA GLN A 147 -13.94 15.12 3.89
C GLN A 147 -14.75 15.60 2.68
N LYS A 148 -14.15 15.63 1.48
CA LYS A 148 -14.90 15.98 0.26
C LYS A 148 -16.07 15.05 -0.02
N ILE A 149 -15.88 13.75 0.19
CA ILE A 149 -16.95 12.74 0.00
C ILE A 149 -18.05 12.96 1.05
N GLU A 150 -17.67 13.15 2.31
CA GLU A 150 -18.61 13.39 3.41
C GLU A 150 -19.42 14.68 3.20
N GLU A 151 -18.78 15.77 2.77
CA GLU A 151 -19.44 17.04 2.42
C GLU A 151 -20.45 16.88 1.28
N ALA A 152 -20.10 16.12 0.23
CA ALA A 152 -21.02 15.81 -0.87
C ALA A 152 -22.26 15.07 -0.34
N VAL A 153 -22.08 14.05 0.50
CA VAL A 153 -23.17 13.26 1.08
C VAL A 153 -24.06 14.08 2.02
N VAL A 154 -23.50 15.01 2.80
CA VAL A 154 -24.28 15.95 3.61
C VAL A 154 -25.12 16.87 2.72
N SER A 155 -24.54 17.36 1.61
CA SER A 155 -25.26 18.27 0.70
C SER A 155 -26.42 17.58 -0.03
N GLU A 156 -26.27 16.30 -0.35
CA GLU A 156 -27.27 15.50 -1.06
C GLU A 156 -28.29 14.83 -0.11
N ASN A 157 -28.11 14.95 1.20
CA ASN A 157 -28.96 14.37 2.26
C ASN A 157 -29.29 12.88 2.05
N GLN A 158 -28.30 12.10 1.59
CA GLN A 158 -28.49 10.70 1.16
C GLN A 158 -28.55 9.69 2.30
N ILE A 159 -28.22 10.11 3.54
CA ILE A 159 -28.01 9.20 4.68
C ILE A 159 -28.96 9.59 5.82
N GLY A 160 -29.40 8.59 6.59
CA GLY A 160 -30.22 8.80 7.79
C GLY A 160 -29.50 9.59 8.89
N GLU A 161 -30.26 10.29 9.72
CA GLU A 161 -29.76 11.22 10.74
C GLU A 161 -28.70 10.61 11.67
N GLU A 162 -28.92 9.38 12.17
CA GLU A 162 -27.97 8.68 13.04
C GLU A 162 -26.61 8.42 12.35
N ALA A 163 -26.65 7.99 11.09
CA ALA A 163 -25.45 7.71 10.32
C ALA A 163 -24.73 9.02 9.94
N MET A 164 -25.46 10.12 9.74
CA MET A 164 -24.89 11.45 9.55
C MET A 164 -24.18 11.96 10.80
N ILE A 165 -24.79 11.84 11.99
CA ILE A 165 -24.18 12.22 13.27
C ILE A 165 -22.88 11.42 13.50
N ARG A 166 -22.94 10.11 13.26
CA ARG A 166 -21.76 9.23 13.36
C ARG A 166 -20.65 9.67 12.41
N MET A 167 -20.96 9.86 11.13
CA MET A 167 -20.01 10.31 10.12
C MET A 167 -19.34 11.64 10.51
N LEU A 168 -20.12 12.66 10.89
CA LEU A 168 -19.59 13.96 11.30
C LEU A 168 -18.70 13.87 12.54
N SER A 169 -19.07 13.02 13.51
CA SER A 169 -18.26 12.81 14.70
C SER A 169 -16.91 12.18 14.36
N GLN A 170 -16.90 11.14 13.51
CA GLN A 170 -15.68 10.47 13.07
C GLN A 170 -14.79 11.40 12.25
N SER A 171 -15.39 12.16 11.33
CA SER A 171 -14.70 13.17 10.51
C SER A 171 -13.99 14.21 11.38
N ARG A 172 -14.67 14.74 12.40
CA ARG A 172 -14.06 15.69 13.34
C ARG A 172 -12.88 15.09 14.09
N TRP A 173 -13.03 13.90 14.67
CA TRP A 173 -11.95 13.22 15.39
C TRP A 173 -10.75 12.92 14.48
N ARG A 174 -11.01 12.47 13.25
CA ARG A 174 -9.99 12.19 12.25
C ARG A 174 -9.22 13.45 11.87
N LYS A 175 -9.92 14.55 11.61
CA LYS A 175 -9.33 15.87 11.31
C LYS A 175 -8.45 16.37 12.45
N GLU A 176 -8.95 16.34 13.68
CA GLU A 176 -8.16 16.76 14.86
C GLU A 176 -6.88 15.93 15.03
N LEU A 177 -6.95 14.63 14.75
CA LEU A 177 -5.79 13.75 14.80
C LEU A 177 -4.77 14.10 13.70
N VAL A 178 -5.24 14.30 12.47
CA VAL A 178 -4.40 14.67 11.32
C VAL A 178 -3.75 16.03 11.54
N ASP A 179 -4.50 17.04 11.98
CA ASP A 179 -3.98 18.40 12.24
C ASP A 179 -2.83 18.37 13.24
N LYS A 180 -3.00 17.65 14.36
CA LYS A 180 -1.93 17.45 15.36
C LYS A 180 -0.69 16.78 14.76
N THR A 181 -0.88 15.85 13.82
CA THR A 181 0.25 15.17 13.17
C THR A 181 0.97 16.08 12.17
N ILE A 182 0.25 16.96 11.50
CA ILE A 182 0.83 17.98 10.61
C ILE A 182 1.62 19.02 11.42
N ASP A 183 1.16 19.40 12.60
CA ASP A 183 1.89 20.34 13.47
C ASP A 183 3.27 19.82 13.93
N ILE A 184 3.49 18.50 13.91
CA ILE A 184 4.79 17.87 14.22
C ILE A 184 5.77 17.95 13.03
N LEU A 185 5.28 18.17 11.81
CA LEU A 185 6.13 18.24 10.61
C LEU A 185 7.02 19.50 10.63
N PRO A 186 8.19 19.49 9.94
CA PRO A 186 8.96 20.69 9.68
C PRO A 186 8.13 21.81 9.02
N ALA A 187 8.39 23.06 9.40
CA ALA A 187 7.60 24.23 8.96
C ALA A 187 7.45 24.34 7.43
N ILE A 188 8.48 23.94 6.67
CA ILE A 188 8.45 23.92 5.20
C ILE A 188 7.35 22.96 4.71
N GLN A 189 7.28 21.75 5.28
CA GLN A 189 6.26 20.76 4.93
C GLN A 189 4.87 21.19 5.40
N GLN A 190 4.76 21.81 6.58
CA GLN A 190 3.49 22.39 7.05
C GLN A 190 2.97 23.44 6.07
N GLN A 191 3.84 24.33 5.60
CA GLN A 191 3.48 25.34 4.61
C GLN A 191 3.04 24.68 3.32
N HIS A 192 3.75 23.69 2.79
CA HIS A 192 3.34 22.98 1.57
C HIS A 192 1.98 22.26 1.68
N VAL A 193 1.66 21.69 2.85
CA VAL A 193 0.37 21.04 3.09
C VAL A 193 -0.77 22.06 3.21
N ARG A 194 -0.48 23.24 3.78
CA ARG A 194 -1.46 24.32 4.00
C ARG A 194 -1.62 25.27 2.81
N SER A 195 -0.61 25.41 1.96
CA SER A 195 -0.55 26.40 0.88
C SER A 195 -1.12 25.92 -0.46
N GLY A 196 -1.52 24.65 -0.57
CA GLY A 196 -2.19 24.16 -1.76
C GLY A 196 -2.88 22.82 -1.57
N PRO A 197 -3.84 22.47 -2.46
CA PRO A 197 -4.27 21.09 -2.58
C PRO A 197 -3.05 20.32 -3.05
N TYR A 198 -2.46 19.53 -2.15
CA TYR A 198 -1.44 18.55 -2.51
C TYR A 198 -2.01 17.79 -3.71
N SER A 199 -1.35 17.91 -4.87
CA SER A 199 -1.78 17.37 -6.15
C SER A 199 -2.46 16.04 -5.90
N GLU A 200 -3.70 15.92 -6.42
CA GLU A 200 -4.41 14.66 -6.57
C GLU A 200 -3.37 13.58 -6.83
N MET A 201 -3.41 12.54 -5.99
CA MET A 201 -2.62 11.33 -6.19
C MET A 201 -2.51 11.12 -7.68
N LYS A 202 -1.29 11.17 -8.21
CA LYS A 202 -1.03 10.60 -9.53
C LYS A 202 -1.44 9.15 -9.37
N ASP A 203 -2.69 8.88 -9.74
CA ASP A 203 -3.28 7.57 -9.69
C ASP A 203 -2.27 6.67 -10.36
N THR A 204 -1.66 5.78 -9.57
CA THR A 204 -0.92 4.66 -10.15
C THR A 204 -1.98 3.65 -10.59
N SER A 205 -2.90 4.13 -11.43
CA SER A 205 -3.71 3.37 -12.34
C SER A 205 -2.84 3.20 -13.59
N GLU A 206 -2.24 2.02 -13.74
CA GLU A 206 -1.71 1.56 -15.03
C GLU A 206 -2.90 1.55 -16.02
N SER A 207 -3.15 2.68 -16.68
CA SER A 207 -4.02 2.78 -17.87
C SER A 207 -3.76 4.09 -18.64
N ALA A 208 -2.51 4.37 -18.98
CA ALA A 208 -2.14 5.39 -19.98
C ALA A 208 -0.71 5.14 -20.48
N SER A 209 -0.48 3.95 -21.06
CA SER A 209 0.70 3.72 -21.91
C SER A 209 0.42 2.60 -22.92
N GLU A 210 -0.72 2.70 -23.62
CA GLU A 210 -0.94 2.02 -24.91
C GLU A 210 -1.75 2.95 -25.82
N ALA A 211 -1.21 4.13 -26.10
CA ALA A 211 -1.66 4.97 -27.20
C ALA A 211 -0.60 6.03 -27.49
N GLU A 212 0.52 5.63 -28.10
CA GLU A 212 1.39 6.51 -28.89
C GLU A 212 2.39 5.63 -29.66
N LYS A 213 1.85 4.87 -30.61
CA LYS A 213 2.59 4.44 -31.80
C LYS A 213 2.02 5.23 -32.97
N ASN A 214 2.93 5.94 -33.64
CA ASN A 214 2.84 6.54 -34.97
C ASN A 214 2.71 8.07 -35.03
N SER A 215 3.86 8.74 -34.99
CA SER A 215 4.28 9.94 -35.77
C SER A 215 5.51 10.51 -35.04
N ASP A 216 6.68 10.81 -35.59
CA ASP A 216 7.17 10.96 -36.95
C ASP A 216 8.69 10.79 -36.94
N LEU A 217 9.23 10.36 -38.07
CA LEU A 217 10.63 10.52 -38.45
C LEU A 217 10.80 11.90 -39.10
N ALA A 218 11.59 12.80 -38.51
CA ALA A 218 12.40 13.80 -39.23
C ALA A 218 13.33 14.57 -38.27
N ASP A 219 14.57 14.12 -38.27
CA ASP A 219 15.84 14.87 -38.39
C ASP A 219 16.17 16.13 -37.56
N ALA A 220 17.44 16.11 -37.13
CA ALA A 220 18.38 17.22 -36.93
C ALA A 220 18.16 18.25 -35.80
N GLN A 221 18.93 18.12 -34.71
CA GLN A 221 20.14 18.96 -34.43
C GLN A 221 20.56 18.86 -32.95
N GLN A 222 21.75 18.28 -32.71
CA GLN A 222 22.60 18.56 -31.54
C GLN A 222 23.12 20.00 -31.64
N PRO A 223 23.31 20.72 -30.52
CA PRO A 223 24.59 20.72 -29.78
C PRO A 223 24.35 20.90 -28.25
N GLU A 224 25.26 20.83 -27.29
CA GLU A 224 26.72 20.76 -27.19
C GLU A 224 27.03 20.32 -25.75
N MET A 225 28.19 19.69 -25.55
CA MET A 225 28.66 19.20 -24.27
C MET A 225 29.15 20.32 -23.34
N ILE A 226 28.76 20.27 -22.06
CA ILE A 226 29.60 20.77 -20.97
C ILE A 226 29.71 19.67 -19.90
N SER A 227 30.94 19.20 -19.74
CA SER A 227 31.36 18.24 -18.74
C SER A 227 31.37 18.85 -17.34
N SER A 228 30.89 18.12 -16.33
CA SER A 228 31.47 18.20 -14.99
C SER A 228 31.27 16.87 -14.27
N SER A 229 32.39 16.21 -14.03
CA SER A 229 32.53 14.95 -13.32
C SER A 229 33.16 15.20 -11.95
N VAL A 230 32.47 14.89 -10.85
CA VAL A 230 33.07 14.40 -9.59
C VAL A 230 31.99 13.68 -8.74
N PRO A 231 32.36 12.83 -7.75
CA PRO A 231 31.81 11.50 -7.62
C PRO A 231 30.89 11.38 -6.39
N TYR A 232 29.98 10.41 -6.42
CA TYR A 232 29.30 9.96 -5.21
C TYR A 232 30.30 9.24 -4.30
N SER A 233 30.82 9.94 -3.29
CA SER A 233 31.45 9.33 -2.12
C SER A 233 30.55 9.55 -0.91
N ILE A 234 29.71 8.56 -0.61
CA ILE A 234 28.97 8.48 0.65
C ILE A 234 29.96 7.99 1.70
N ASN A 235 30.65 8.91 2.37
CA ASN A 235 31.31 8.60 3.63
C ASN A 235 30.31 8.85 4.77
N SER A 236 29.90 7.75 5.37
CA SER A 236 29.04 7.64 6.55
C SER A 236 29.64 8.38 7.76
N ILE A 237 28.98 9.47 8.20
CA ILE A 237 29.35 10.23 9.41
C ILE A 237 28.70 9.65 10.69
N PHE A 238 27.89 8.60 10.59
CA PHE A 238 27.14 8.07 11.74
C PHE A 238 27.87 7.04 12.61
N LEU A 239 29.15 6.75 12.34
CA LEU A 239 29.92 5.75 13.10
C LEU A 239 31.20 6.28 13.78
N GLN A 240 31.32 7.60 13.98
CA GLN A 240 32.53 8.18 14.60
C GLN A 240 32.32 8.84 15.96
N ARG A 241 31.09 8.87 16.51
CA ARG A 241 30.82 9.43 17.85
C ARG A 241 30.73 8.36 18.96
N ALA A 242 30.99 7.09 18.66
CA ALA A 242 30.91 6.00 19.65
C ALA A 242 32.27 5.57 20.25
N LYS A 243 33.39 6.27 19.95
CA LYS A 243 34.73 5.87 20.42
C LYS A 243 35.44 6.80 21.41
N ASP A 244 34.88 7.95 21.75
CA ASP A 244 35.54 8.89 22.68
C ASP A 244 34.90 8.98 24.09
N ALA A 245 33.98 8.08 24.44
CA ALA A 245 33.35 8.05 25.77
C ALA A 245 33.85 6.91 26.69
N GLY A 246 34.94 6.24 26.33
CA GLY A 246 35.45 5.05 27.02
C GLY A 246 36.89 5.16 27.49
N ALA A 247 37.27 6.24 28.18
CA ALA A 247 38.56 6.33 28.87
C ALA A 247 38.46 7.21 30.12
N ARG A 248 37.97 6.64 31.22
CA ARG A 248 38.32 7.08 32.57
C ARG A 248 38.42 5.84 33.47
N GLU A 249 39.66 5.44 33.74
CA GLU A 249 40.01 4.47 34.79
C GLU A 249 39.62 5.00 36.18
N PRO A 250 39.42 4.10 37.17
CA PRO A 250 39.15 4.49 38.54
C PRO A 250 40.46 4.68 39.32
N ALA A 251 40.59 5.80 40.03
CA ALA A 251 41.60 5.96 41.07
C ALA A 251 41.10 5.29 42.36
N ALA A 252 41.85 4.31 42.84
CA ALA A 252 41.78 3.77 44.20
C ALA A 252 42.92 4.38 45.03
N GLY A 253 42.64 4.71 46.30
CA GLY A 253 43.64 5.11 47.30
C GLY A 253 43.49 6.54 47.77
#